data_AF-A0A7W9YMF6-F1
#
_entry.id   AF-A0A7W9YMF6-F1
#
_cell.length_a   1.000
_cell.length_b   1.000
_cell.length_c   1.000
_cell.angle_alpha   90.00
_cell.angle_beta   90.00
_cell.angle_gamma   90.00
#
_symmetry.space_group_name_H-M   'P 1'
#
loop_
_entity.id
_entity.type
_entity.pdbx_description
1 polymer ?
#
loop_
_entity_poly.entity_id
_entity_poly.type
_entity_poly.pdbx_seq_one_letter_code
_entity_poly.pdbx_strand_id
1 'polypeptide(L)'
;MSTWDINPDGVNAVLKQVFDHAGGEDGTGGLAGTLTSTGEHMTYASQCAKSFPVNTALAEFADHFQGPLQNMTAKTASAIDGCATATRAYTNGNLEMAAEAQKNAGTVTDPDL
;
A
#
# COMPACT_ATOMS: atom_id res chain seq x y z
N MET A 1 -10.19 25.25 19.53
CA MET A 1 -9.09 25.02 18.57
C MET A 1 -9.05 23.53 18.31
N SER A 2 -8.99 23.09 17.05
CA SER A 2 -8.68 21.69 16.75
C SER A 2 -7.35 21.33 17.42
N THR A 3 -7.23 20.10 17.93
CA THR A 3 -5.95 19.60 18.47
C THR A 3 -4.88 19.48 17.37
N TRP A 4 -5.29 19.49 16.09
CA TRP A 4 -4.37 19.55 14.95
C TRP A 4 -3.90 20.98 14.68
N ASP A 5 -2.58 21.07 14.53
CA ASP A 5 -1.84 22.19 13.94
C ASP A 5 -0.96 21.60 12.83
N ILE A 6 -1.54 21.44 11.63
CA ILE A 6 -0.87 20.83 10.48
C ILE A 6 -0.66 21.85 9.38
N ASN A 7 0.46 21.72 8.66
CA ASN A 7 0.73 22.42 7.42
C ASN A 7 0.19 21.58 6.24
N PRO A 8 -0.94 21.95 5.59
CA PRO A 8 -1.53 21.14 4.53
C PRO A 8 -0.59 20.94 3.33
N ASP A 9 0.18 21.97 2.96
CA ASP A 9 1.14 21.88 1.85
C ASP A 9 2.29 20.93 2.17
N GLY A 10 2.76 20.95 3.42
CA GLY A 10 3.76 20.02 3.92
C GLY A 10 3.26 18.57 3.91
N VAL A 11 2.01 18.34 4.32
CA VAL A 11 1.39 17.01 4.26
C VAL A 11 1.25 16.53 2.81
N ASN A 12 0.79 17.39 1.90
CA ASN A 12 0.69 17.05 0.48
C ASN A 12 2.04 16.70 -0.14
N ALA A 13 3.12 17.39 0.23
CA ALA A 13 4.47 17.09 -0.24
C ALA A 13 4.94 15.70 0.21
N VAL A 14 4.63 15.31 1.46
CA VAL A 14 4.94 13.96 1.97
C VAL A 14 4.06 12.91 1.30
N LEU A 15 2.75 13.17 1.16
CA LEU A 15 1.83 12.26 0.49
C LEU A 15 2.26 11.95 -0.94
N LYS A 16 2.74 12.95 -1.69
CA LYS A 16 3.30 12.73 -3.03
C LYS A 16 4.48 11.77 -2.99
N GLN A 17 5.44 11.96 -2.07
CA GLN A 17 6.60 11.06 -1.95
C GLN A 17 6.17 9.63 -1.62
N VAL A 18 5.19 9.46 -0.73
CA VAL A 18 4.65 8.14 -0.39
C VAL A 18 3.93 7.51 -1.59
N PHE A 19 3.19 8.30 -2.36
CA PHE A 19 2.55 7.82 -3.60
C PHE A 19 3.59 7.37 -4.63
N ASP A 20 4.65 8.15 -4.83
CA ASP A 20 5.76 7.80 -5.73
C ASP A 20 6.45 6.49 -5.27
N HIS A 21 6.56 6.23 -3.96
CA HIS A 21 7.06 4.95 -3.44
C HIS A 21 6.07 3.79 -3.61
N ALA A 22 4.77 4.06 -3.48
CA ALA A 22 3.73 3.03 -3.55
C ALA A 22 3.48 2.56 -4.99
N GLY A 23 3.36 3.51 -5.93
CA GLY A 23 2.99 3.24 -7.32
C GLY A 23 3.97 3.78 -8.37
N GLY A 24 5.06 4.46 -7.99
CA GLY A 24 5.89 5.16 -8.98
C GLY A 24 5.17 6.37 -9.59
N GLU A 25 5.84 7.05 -10.52
CA GLU A 25 5.31 8.25 -11.17
C GLU A 25 4.07 7.99 -12.04
N ASP A 26 3.89 6.75 -12.50
CA ASP A 26 2.82 6.32 -13.41
C ASP A 26 1.78 5.38 -12.75
N GLY A 27 1.91 5.11 -11.45
CA GLY A 27 1.04 4.17 -10.72
C GLY A 27 1.35 2.68 -10.97
N THR A 28 2.37 2.35 -11.77
CA THR A 28 2.78 0.97 -12.07
C THR A 28 4.18 0.61 -11.54
N GLY A 29 4.95 1.59 -11.08
CA GLY A 29 6.25 1.41 -10.43
C GLY A 29 6.15 1.20 -8.92
N GLY A 30 7.23 1.56 -8.21
CA GLY A 30 7.29 1.50 -6.74
C GLY A 30 7.01 0.10 -6.17
N LEU A 31 6.25 0.06 -5.08
CA LEU A 31 5.82 -1.19 -4.46
C LEU A 31 4.98 -2.04 -5.43
N ALA A 32 4.02 -1.43 -6.14
CA ALA A 32 3.15 -2.14 -7.08
C ALA A 32 3.96 -2.86 -8.18
N GLY A 33 4.91 -2.17 -8.80
CA GLY A 33 5.80 -2.76 -9.81
C GLY A 33 6.74 -3.82 -9.25
N THR A 34 7.22 -3.65 -8.02
CA THR A 34 8.06 -4.64 -7.34
C THR A 34 7.30 -5.94 -7.11
N LEU A 35 6.02 -5.88 -6.74
CA LEU A 35 5.18 -7.05 -6.54
C LEU A 35 4.92 -7.80 -7.86
N THR A 36 4.58 -7.06 -8.92
CA THR A 36 4.37 -7.64 -10.26
C THR A 36 5.63 -8.36 -10.74
N SER A 37 6.79 -7.68 -10.71
CA SER A 37 8.06 -8.27 -11.16
C SER A 37 8.51 -9.45 -10.30
N THR A 38 8.20 -9.47 -9.00
CA THR A 38 8.47 -10.62 -8.13
C THR A 38 7.70 -11.86 -8.60
N GLY A 39 6.41 -11.73 -8.90
CA GLY A 39 5.59 -12.84 -9.41
C GLY A 39 6.08 -13.36 -10.78
N GLU A 40 6.48 -12.43 -11.66
CA GLU A 40 7.07 -12.77 -12.97
C GLU A 40 8.40 -13.52 -12.81
N HIS A 41 9.30 -13.04 -11.95
CA HIS A 41 10.59 -13.67 -11.69
C HIS A 41 10.45 -15.05 -11.05
N MET A 42 9.49 -15.24 -10.14
CA MET A 42 9.20 -16.55 -9.57
C MET A 42 8.70 -17.54 -10.62
N THR A 43 7.79 -17.09 -11.49
CA THR A 43 7.29 -17.89 -12.61
C THR A 43 8.43 -18.28 -13.55
N TYR A 44 9.30 -17.33 -13.89
CA TYR A 44 10.48 -17.57 -14.72
C TYR A 44 11.44 -18.56 -14.06
N ALA A 45 11.75 -18.39 -12.77
CA ALA A 45 12.60 -19.29 -12.01
C ALA A 45 12.08 -20.73 -12.01
N SER A 46 10.76 -20.93 -11.85
CA SER A 46 10.11 -22.24 -11.92
C SER A 46 10.27 -22.90 -13.29
N GLN A 47 10.15 -22.14 -14.38
CA GLN A 47 10.36 -22.64 -15.75
C GLN A 47 11.82 -23.06 -15.99
N CYS A 48 12.78 -22.31 -15.44
CA CYS A 48 14.21 -22.58 -15.59
C CYS A 48 14.71 -23.73 -14.71
N ALA A 49 14.17 -23.87 -13.49
CA ALA A 49 14.67 -24.81 -12.49
C ALA A 49 14.57 -26.28 -12.93
N LYS A 50 13.53 -26.63 -13.72
CA LYS A 50 13.27 -28.00 -14.19
C LYS A 50 13.38 -29.06 -13.09
N SER A 51 13.00 -28.69 -11.87
CA SER A 51 13.20 -29.47 -10.65
C SER A 51 11.92 -29.46 -9.83
N PHE A 52 11.34 -30.63 -9.63
CA PHE A 52 10.08 -30.76 -8.89
C PHE A 52 10.15 -30.16 -7.48
N PRO A 53 11.18 -30.45 -6.65
CA PRO A 53 11.29 -29.84 -5.31
C PRO A 53 11.42 -28.32 -5.33
N VAL A 54 12.14 -27.75 -6.31
CA VAL A 54 12.30 -26.29 -6.43
C VAL A 54 10.99 -25.63 -6.83
N ASN A 55 10.25 -26.26 -7.76
CA ASN A 55 8.95 -25.76 -8.19
C ASN A 55 7.92 -25.80 -7.04
N THR A 56 7.92 -26.85 -6.22
CA THR A 56 7.09 -26.92 -5.01
C THR A 56 7.43 -25.81 -4.03
N ALA A 57 8.72 -25.59 -3.74
CA ALA A 57 9.14 -24.54 -2.81
C ALA A 57 8.77 -23.12 -3.30
N LEU A 58 8.87 -22.86 -4.61
CA LEU A 58 8.43 -21.59 -5.19
C LEU A 58 6.91 -21.39 -5.09
N ALA A 59 6.13 -22.46 -5.27
CA ALA A 59 4.68 -22.41 -5.12
C ALA A 59 4.27 -22.14 -3.67
N GLU A 60 4.89 -22.81 -2.69
CA GLU A 60 4.65 -22.57 -1.27
C GLU A 60 5.04 -21.15 -0.85
N PHE A 61 6.15 -20.63 -1.38
CA PHE A 61 6.53 -19.23 -1.17
C PHE A 61 5.47 -18.26 -1.72
N ALA A 62 4.98 -18.52 -2.95
CA ALA A 62 3.94 -17.69 -3.56
C ALA A 62 2.68 -17.64 -2.70
N ASP A 63 2.21 -18.83 -2.29
CA ASP A 63 1.00 -19.01 -1.49
C ASP A 63 1.13 -18.30 -0.13
N HIS A 64 2.26 -18.48 0.56
CA HIS A 64 2.49 -17.86 1.86
C HIS A 64 2.55 -16.33 1.80
N PHE A 65 3.22 -15.77 0.79
CA PHE A 65 3.45 -14.33 0.73
C PHE A 65 2.36 -13.57 -0.04
N GLN A 66 1.47 -14.23 -0.78
CA GLN A 66 0.40 -13.55 -1.52
C GLN A 66 -0.44 -12.64 -0.62
N GLY A 67 -1.00 -13.18 0.47
CA GLY A 67 -1.83 -12.43 1.43
C GLY A 67 -1.08 -11.26 2.08
N PRO A 68 0.09 -11.48 2.71
CA PRO A 68 0.90 -10.41 3.30
C PRO A 68 1.24 -9.28 2.32
N LEU A 69 1.59 -9.60 1.07
CA LEU A 69 1.96 -8.61 0.05
C LEU A 69 0.74 -7.81 -0.44
N GLN A 70 -0.41 -8.45 -0.60
CA GLN A 70 -1.69 -7.78 -0.89
C GLN A 70 -2.09 -6.85 0.25
N ASN A 71 -2.03 -7.33 1.50
CA ASN A 71 -2.35 -6.55 2.69
C ASN A 71 -1.41 -5.35 2.86
N MET A 72 -0.12 -5.49 2.57
CA MET A 72 0.83 -4.37 2.58
C MET A 72 0.44 -3.28 1.57
N THR A 73 0.05 -3.67 0.35
CA THR A 73 -0.36 -2.74 -0.70
C THR A 73 -1.66 -2.02 -0.33
N ALA A 74 -2.66 -2.79 0.12
CA ALA A 74 -3.95 -2.26 0.53
C ALA A 74 -3.81 -1.31 1.73
N LYS A 75 -2.96 -1.66 2.70
CA LYS A 75 -2.68 -0.83 3.87
C LYS A 75 -2.01 0.48 3.48
N THR A 76 -1.08 0.43 2.53
CA THR A 76 -0.41 1.62 1.99
C THR A 76 -1.41 2.55 1.32
N ALA A 77 -2.27 2.01 0.44
CA ALA A 77 -3.32 2.77 -0.22
C ALA A 77 -4.31 3.40 0.79
N SER A 78 -4.76 2.62 1.77
CA SER A 78 -5.65 3.09 2.84
C SER A 78 -5.02 4.21 3.68
N ALA A 79 -3.73 4.12 3.99
CA ALA A 79 -3.02 5.17 4.72
C ALA A 79 -2.90 6.47 3.91
N ILE A 80 -2.58 6.38 2.62
CA ILE A 80 -2.52 7.54 1.71
C ILE A 80 -3.89 8.22 1.63
N ASP A 81 -4.94 7.45 1.35
CA ASP A 81 -6.30 7.98 1.18
C ASP A 81 -6.86 8.59 2.48
N GLY A 82 -6.69 7.90 3.61
CA GLY A 82 -7.11 8.40 4.91
C GLY A 82 -6.41 9.70 5.30
N CYS A 83 -5.10 9.80 5.06
CA CYS A 83 -4.33 11.02 5.33
C CYS A 83 -4.73 12.18 4.40
N ALA A 84 -4.91 11.91 3.10
CA ALA A 84 -5.38 12.91 2.14
C ALA A 84 -6.79 13.42 2.50
N THR A 85 -7.70 12.51 2.85
CA THR A 85 -9.07 12.82 3.26
C THR A 85 -9.09 13.60 4.57
N ALA A 86 -8.29 13.22 5.56
CA ALA A 86 -8.19 13.92 6.83
C ALA A 86 -7.70 15.36 6.63
N THR A 87 -6.66 15.55 5.80
CA THR A 87 -6.10 16.86 5.49
C THR A 87 -7.13 17.74 4.78
N ARG A 88 -7.84 17.19 3.78
CA ARG A 88 -8.91 17.90 3.06
C ARG A 88 -10.07 18.30 3.99
N ALA A 89 -10.47 17.40 4.87
CA ALA A 89 -11.54 17.66 5.83
C ALA A 89 -11.12 18.75 6.85
N TYR A 90 -9.87 18.70 7.32
CA TYR A 90 -9.28 19.72 8.18
C TYR A 90 -9.27 21.10 7.51
N THR A 91 -8.79 21.21 6.26
CA THR A 91 -8.77 22.49 5.52
C THR A 91 -10.17 23.06 5.28
N ASN A 92 -11.18 22.18 5.20
CA ASN A 92 -12.58 22.58 5.04
C ASN A 92 -13.29 22.88 6.38
N GLY A 93 -12.59 22.79 7.51
CA GLY A 93 -13.15 23.00 8.85
C GLY A 93 -14.03 21.85 9.36
N ASN A 94 -14.09 20.71 8.67
CA ASN A 94 -14.84 19.53 9.10
C ASN A 94 -13.96 18.63 9.97
N LEU A 95 -13.86 18.98 11.25
CA LEU A 95 -12.98 18.29 12.20
C LEU A 95 -13.45 16.86 12.53
N GLU A 96 -14.75 16.58 12.48
CA GLU A 96 -15.28 15.23 12.71
C GLU A 96 -14.88 14.28 11.58
N MET A 97 -15.07 14.70 10.32
CA MET A 97 -14.63 13.91 9.17
C MET A 97 -13.11 13.75 9.15
N ALA A 98 -12.35 14.78 9.54
CA ALA A 98 -10.90 14.68 9.63
C ALA A 98 -10.48 13.62 10.67
N ALA A 99 -11.18 13.53 11.81
CA ALA A 99 -10.85 12.60 12.88
C ALA A 99 -11.15 11.17 12.45
N GLU A 100 -12.28 10.98 11.80
CA GLU A 100 -12.70 9.68 11.31
C GLU A 100 -11.78 9.17 10.20
N ALA A 101 -11.40 10.02 9.24
CA ALA A 101 -10.45 9.63 8.19
C ALA A 101 -9.07 9.31 8.77
N GLN A 102 -8.58 10.08 9.75
CA GLN A 102 -7.32 9.75 10.43
C GLN A 102 -7.41 8.40 11.16
N LYS A 103 -8.52 8.15 11.86
CA LYS A 103 -8.72 6.91 12.63
C LYS A 103 -8.77 5.67 11.73
N ASN A 104 -9.30 5.82 10.52
CA ASN A 104 -9.44 4.73 9.55
C ASN A 104 -8.24 4.59 8.60
N ALA A 105 -7.27 5.51 8.66
CA ALA A 105 -6.08 5.46 7.81
C ALA A 105 -5.25 4.19 8.10
N GLY A 106 -5.02 3.38 7.06
CA GLY A 106 -4.28 2.12 7.17
C GLY A 106 -5.12 0.96 7.72
N THR A 107 -6.43 1.16 7.92
CA THR A 107 -7.36 0.06 8.15
C THR A 107 -7.62 -0.65 6.83
N VAL A 108 -7.44 -1.96 6.83
CA VAL A 108 -7.76 -2.86 5.73
C VAL A 108 -8.60 -3.99 6.32
N THR A 109 -9.72 -4.30 5.68
CA THR A 109 -10.46 -5.52 5.99
C THR A 109 -9.60 -6.67 5.50
N ASP A 110 -9.10 -7.50 6.41
CA ASP A 110 -8.38 -8.71 6.07
C ASP A 110 -9.39 -9.71 5.48
N PRO A 111 -9.29 -10.10 4.20
CA PRO A 111 -10.24 -11.04 3.61
C PRO A 111 -10.13 -12.47 4.18
N ASP A 112 -9.07 -12.76 4.94
CA ASP A 112 -8.78 -14.07 5.54
C ASP A 112 -9.11 -14.16 7.06
N LEU A 113 -9.79 -13.16 7.63
CA LEU A 113 -10.33 -13.15 9.02
C LEU A 113 -11.86 -13.02 9.08
#